data_AF-A0A118HXB0-F1
#
_entry.id   AF-A0A118HXB0-F1
#
_cell.length_a   1.000
_cell.length_b   1.000
_cell.length_c   1.000
_cell.angle_alpha   90.00
_cell.angle_beta   90.00
_cell.angle_gamma   90.00
#
_symmetry.space_group_name_H-M   'P 1'
#
loop_
_entity.id
_entity.type
_entity.pdbx_description
1 polymer ?
#
loop_
_entity_poly.entity_id
_entity_poly.type
_entity_poly.pdbx_seq_one_letter_code
_entity_poly.pdbx_strand_id
1 'polypeptide(L)'
;MDPRERLNFRIDSFTPDTLPMARLAQYLAHLSILYGNDDSVHFEKLRKGSAIVQVTIEEPAFPKVFQRLQSVKTGDPDPEVQKAFRSIDRLLRADNAVGTITRSGKAKILEFPGRKLPVVDPITIFQPTTVDGVVIRIGGRDETIPVTVRDLEGKVLNCEIRGVSQAKDLSRHFLAETLRLSGNGKWSRTSAGTWELESLVIQSFEVVDEAGLDEVVEALRAVKNNAWTEIDDPVGAWKKIRGVDDSL
;
A
#
# COMPACT_ATOMS: atom_id res chain seq x y z
N MET A 1 -28.19 -31.43 -26.34
CA MET A 1 -27.25 -31.14 -25.24
C MET A 1 -27.63 -29.77 -24.71
N ASP A 2 -27.69 -29.58 -23.39
CA ASP A 2 -27.87 -28.25 -22.79
C ASP A 2 -26.63 -27.43 -23.18
N PRO A 3 -26.72 -26.37 -24.02
CA PRO A 3 -25.58 -25.62 -24.57
C PRO A 3 -24.93 -24.70 -23.52
N ARG A 4 -25.11 -25.06 -22.26
CA ARG A 4 -24.90 -24.21 -21.10
C ARG A 4 -23.91 -24.89 -20.17
N GLU A 5 -22.76 -24.25 -20.03
CA GLU A 5 -21.74 -24.68 -19.10
C GLU A 5 -22.07 -24.23 -17.69
N ARG A 6 -21.62 -24.99 -16.69
CA ARG A 6 -21.94 -24.72 -15.29
C ARG A 6 -20.69 -24.64 -14.44
N LEU A 7 -20.58 -23.53 -13.72
CA LEU A 7 -19.56 -23.28 -12.71
C LEU A 7 -20.17 -23.32 -11.32
N ASN A 8 -19.43 -23.85 -10.37
CA ASN A 8 -19.83 -23.91 -8.97
C ASN A 8 -18.78 -23.18 -8.14
N PHE A 9 -19.19 -22.08 -7.50
CA PHE A 9 -18.41 -21.40 -6.47
C PHE A 9 -18.84 -21.91 -5.10
N ARG A 10 -17.94 -22.62 -4.42
CA ARG A 10 -18.17 -23.19 -3.10
C ARG A 10 -17.53 -22.32 -2.01
N ILE A 11 -18.33 -21.96 -1.01
CA ILE A 11 -17.90 -21.34 0.24
C ILE A 11 -18.05 -22.38 1.35
N ASP A 12 -16.99 -22.66 2.10
CA ASP A 12 -16.97 -23.78 3.04
C ASP A 12 -17.55 -23.49 4.43
N SER A 13 -17.57 -22.23 4.87
CA SER A 13 -18.05 -21.84 6.21
C SER A 13 -19.56 -21.63 6.31
N PHE A 14 -20.28 -21.59 5.18
CA PHE A 14 -21.72 -21.34 5.14
C PHE A 14 -22.51 -22.51 4.55
N THR A 15 -23.80 -22.53 4.86
CA THR A 15 -24.85 -23.29 4.16
C THR A 15 -25.89 -22.31 3.62
N PRO A 16 -26.79 -22.75 2.71
CA PRO A 16 -27.90 -21.89 2.26
C PRO A 16 -28.74 -21.30 3.40
N ASP A 17 -28.84 -22.01 4.52
CA ASP A 17 -29.65 -21.60 5.66
C ASP A 17 -28.93 -20.62 6.60
N THR A 18 -27.59 -20.56 6.54
CA THR A 18 -26.77 -19.68 7.40
C THR A 18 -26.13 -18.50 6.67
N LEU A 19 -26.11 -18.50 5.33
CA LEU A 19 -25.54 -17.41 4.54
C LEU A 19 -26.47 -16.18 4.55
N PRO A 20 -26.05 -15.04 5.12
CA PRO A 20 -26.88 -13.83 5.10
C PRO A 20 -27.13 -13.35 3.67
N MET A 21 -28.36 -12.92 3.36
CA MET A 21 -28.71 -12.44 2.01
C MET A 21 -27.82 -11.28 1.54
N ALA A 22 -27.52 -10.33 2.42
CA ALA A 22 -26.63 -9.22 2.11
C ALA A 22 -25.21 -9.71 1.73
N ARG A 23 -24.73 -10.77 2.38
CA ARG A 23 -23.42 -11.35 2.08
C ARG A 23 -23.45 -12.13 0.76
N LEU A 24 -24.52 -12.88 0.49
CA LEU A 24 -24.71 -13.54 -0.80
C LEU A 24 -24.68 -12.50 -1.95
N ALA A 25 -25.37 -11.37 -1.80
CA ALA A 25 -25.37 -10.31 -2.80
C ALA A 25 -23.96 -9.75 -3.07
N GLN A 26 -23.15 -9.55 -2.02
CA GLN A 26 -21.76 -9.11 -2.17
C GLN A 26 -20.91 -10.14 -2.94
N TYR A 27 -21.06 -11.43 -2.65
CA TYR A 27 -20.38 -12.48 -3.42
C TYR A 27 -20.81 -12.47 -4.88
N LEU A 28 -22.11 -12.39 -5.16
CA LEU A 28 -22.64 -12.36 -6.52
C LEU A 28 -22.13 -11.15 -7.32
N ALA A 29 -22.08 -9.97 -6.70
CA ALA A 29 -21.59 -8.75 -7.33
C ALA A 29 -20.11 -8.84 -7.74
N HIS A 30 -19.25 -9.48 -6.94
CA HIS A 30 -17.86 -9.67 -7.34
C HIS A 30 -17.67 -10.85 -8.29
N LEU A 31 -18.49 -11.89 -8.20
CA LEU A 31 -18.47 -13.02 -9.14
C LEU A 31 -18.88 -12.59 -10.54
N SER A 32 -19.86 -11.69 -10.70
CA SER A 32 -20.23 -11.18 -12.03
C SER A 32 -19.06 -10.46 -12.71
N ILE A 33 -18.32 -9.63 -11.96
CA ILE A 33 -17.11 -8.95 -12.46
C ILE A 33 -16.01 -9.97 -12.82
N LEU A 34 -15.79 -10.96 -11.95
CA LEU A 34 -14.76 -11.99 -12.15
C LEU A 34 -15.04 -12.80 -13.42
N TYR A 35 -16.28 -13.25 -13.61
CA TYR A 35 -16.67 -14.01 -14.79
C TYR A 35 -16.75 -13.13 -16.04
N GLY A 36 -17.24 -11.90 -15.92
CA GLY A 36 -17.52 -10.99 -17.03
C GLY A 36 -18.64 -11.49 -17.96
N ASN A 37 -19.00 -10.68 -18.94
CA ASN A 37 -20.08 -10.93 -19.92
C ASN A 37 -21.47 -11.04 -19.26
N ASP A 38 -21.99 -9.89 -18.81
CA ASP A 38 -23.19 -9.76 -17.97
C ASP A 38 -24.44 -10.45 -18.54
N ASP A 39 -24.63 -10.45 -19.86
CA ASP A 39 -25.84 -11.00 -20.49
C ASP A 39 -25.85 -12.53 -20.63
N SER A 40 -24.69 -13.19 -20.51
CA SER A 40 -24.55 -14.64 -20.76
C SER A 40 -24.17 -15.45 -19.53
N VAL A 41 -24.04 -14.79 -18.36
CA VAL A 41 -23.68 -15.41 -17.08
C VAL A 41 -24.84 -15.27 -16.11
N HIS A 42 -25.48 -16.40 -15.78
CA HIS A 42 -26.71 -16.41 -14.99
C HIS A 42 -26.52 -17.15 -13.67
N PHE A 43 -27.01 -16.57 -12.59
CA PHE A 43 -27.19 -17.29 -11.34
C PHE A 43 -28.29 -18.35 -11.50
N GLU A 44 -27.96 -19.63 -11.30
CA GLU A 44 -28.91 -20.73 -11.42
C GLU A 44 -29.60 -20.98 -10.08
N LYS A 45 -28.81 -21.23 -9.03
CA LYS A 45 -29.29 -21.57 -7.68
C LYS A 45 -28.16 -21.64 -6.66
N LEU A 46 -28.54 -21.69 -5.39
CA LEU A 46 -27.67 -22.05 -4.28
C LEU A 46 -27.93 -23.51 -3.86
N ARG A 47 -26.92 -24.39 -3.95
CA ARG A 47 -27.08 -25.82 -3.56
C ARG A 47 -26.82 -26.05 -2.07
N LYS A 48 -27.41 -27.11 -1.52
CA LYS A 48 -27.24 -27.57 -0.12
C LYS A 48 -25.95 -28.39 0.09
N GLY A 49 -25.50 -28.51 1.34
CA GLY A 49 -24.29 -29.22 1.79
C GLY A 49 -23.09 -28.30 2.08
N SER A 50 -23.00 -27.19 1.36
CA SER A 50 -22.25 -25.95 1.66
C SER A 50 -22.92 -24.83 0.87
N ALA A 51 -22.62 -23.56 1.10
CA ALA A 51 -23.09 -22.49 0.22
C ALA A 51 -22.37 -22.61 -1.14
N ILE A 52 -23.04 -23.26 -2.09
CA ILE A 52 -22.51 -23.46 -3.45
C ILE A 52 -23.35 -22.63 -4.41
N VAL A 53 -22.79 -21.53 -4.86
CA VAL A 53 -23.37 -20.66 -5.89
C VAL A 53 -23.14 -21.33 -7.24
N GLN A 54 -24.21 -21.82 -7.84
CA GLN A 54 -24.18 -22.43 -9.16
C GLN A 54 -24.53 -21.37 -10.20
N VAL A 55 -23.65 -21.23 -11.19
CA VAL A 55 -23.75 -20.26 -12.27
C VAL A 55 -23.78 -21.01 -13.59
N THR A 56 -24.67 -20.61 -14.48
CA THR A 56 -24.80 -21.12 -15.83
C THR A 56 -24.25 -20.10 -16.81
N ILE A 57 -23.50 -20.56 -17.80
CA ILE A 57 -22.87 -19.72 -18.83
C ILE A 57 -23.33 -20.20 -20.19
N GLU A 58 -23.88 -19.30 -20.98
CA GLU A 58 -24.33 -19.59 -22.35
C GLU A 58 -23.13 -19.58 -23.32
N GLU A 59 -23.14 -20.50 -24.30
CA GLU A 59 -22.21 -20.40 -25.43
C GLU A 59 -22.56 -19.18 -26.31
N PRO A 60 -21.57 -18.49 -26.91
CA PRO A 60 -20.14 -18.81 -26.94
C PRO A 60 -19.31 -18.11 -25.84
N ALA A 61 -19.90 -17.68 -24.72
CA ALA A 61 -19.20 -16.88 -23.71
C ALA A 61 -18.23 -17.68 -22.84
N PHE A 62 -18.44 -19.00 -22.69
CA PHE A 62 -17.65 -19.84 -21.78
C PHE A 62 -16.13 -19.78 -21.98
N PRO A 63 -15.55 -19.86 -23.21
CA PRO A 63 -14.10 -19.74 -23.39
C PRO A 63 -13.51 -18.44 -22.85
N LYS A 64 -14.22 -17.31 -22.98
CA LYS A 64 -13.79 -16.01 -22.44
C LYS A 64 -13.78 -16.01 -20.91
N VAL A 65 -14.86 -16.53 -20.30
CA VAL A 65 -14.94 -16.67 -18.83
C VAL A 65 -13.82 -17.57 -18.31
N PHE A 66 -13.57 -18.69 -18.99
CA PHE A 66 -12.51 -19.62 -18.59
C PHE A 66 -11.12 -18.99 -18.70
N GLN A 67 -10.83 -18.24 -19.77
CA GLN A 67 -9.57 -17.51 -19.93
C GLN A 67 -9.36 -16.49 -18.80
N ARG A 68 -10.39 -15.73 -18.41
CA ARG A 68 -10.31 -14.80 -17.27
C ARG A 68 -9.94 -15.52 -15.99
N LEU A 69 -10.59 -16.64 -15.68
CA LEU A 69 -10.26 -17.43 -14.49
C LEU A 69 -8.84 -18.01 -14.53
N GLN A 70 -8.35 -18.42 -15.72
CA GLN A 70 -6.97 -18.88 -15.89
C GLN A 70 -5.95 -17.75 -15.73
N SER A 71 -6.23 -16.54 -16.23
CA SER A 71 -5.32 -15.39 -16.11
C SER A 71 -4.98 -15.05 -14.66
N VAL A 72 -5.96 -15.18 -13.76
CA VAL A 72 -5.75 -15.03 -12.30
C VAL A 72 -4.81 -16.10 -11.76
N LYS A 73 -4.97 -17.35 -12.23
CA LYS A 73 -4.14 -18.48 -11.80
C LYS A 73 -2.69 -18.36 -12.33
N THR A 74 -2.51 -17.84 -13.55
CA THR A 74 -1.18 -17.63 -14.15
C THR A 74 -0.49 -16.35 -13.68
N GLY A 75 -1.21 -15.46 -12.98
CA GLY A 75 -0.64 -14.26 -12.35
C GLY A 75 -0.64 -13.01 -13.23
N ASP A 76 -1.30 -13.03 -14.39
CA ASP A 76 -1.42 -11.89 -15.32
C ASP A 76 -2.89 -11.57 -15.68
N PRO A 77 -3.76 -11.28 -14.70
CA PRO A 77 -5.14 -10.86 -14.96
C PRO A 77 -5.26 -9.35 -15.22
N ASP A 78 -6.28 -8.96 -15.98
CA ASP A 78 -6.70 -7.56 -16.10
C ASP A 78 -6.90 -6.92 -14.69
N PRO A 79 -6.62 -5.62 -14.51
CA PRO A 79 -6.75 -4.94 -13.21
C PRO A 79 -8.12 -5.10 -12.54
N GLU A 80 -9.18 -5.12 -13.33
CA GLU A 80 -10.55 -5.33 -12.87
C GLU A 80 -10.79 -6.75 -12.34
N VAL A 81 -10.33 -7.76 -13.09
CA VAL A 81 -10.40 -9.18 -12.70
C VAL A 81 -9.60 -9.41 -11.43
N GLN A 82 -8.41 -8.82 -11.33
CA GLN A 82 -7.56 -8.90 -10.15
C GLN A 82 -8.23 -8.29 -8.92
N LYS A 83 -8.87 -7.13 -9.09
CA LYS A 83 -9.63 -6.48 -8.02
C LYS A 83 -10.81 -7.32 -7.56
N ALA A 84 -11.54 -7.94 -8.49
CA ALA A 84 -12.66 -8.84 -8.17
C ALA A 84 -12.18 -10.07 -7.39
N PHE A 85 -11.10 -10.71 -7.84
CA PHE A 85 -10.48 -11.84 -7.13
C PHE A 85 -10.10 -11.47 -5.68
N ARG A 86 -9.37 -10.37 -5.49
CA ARG A 86 -8.98 -9.89 -4.15
C ARG A 86 -10.17 -9.53 -3.27
N SER A 87 -11.24 -8.98 -3.85
CA SER A 87 -12.45 -8.63 -3.11
C SER A 87 -13.17 -9.88 -2.61
N ILE A 88 -13.30 -10.91 -3.44
CA ILE A 88 -13.85 -12.21 -3.04
C ILE A 88 -13.00 -12.85 -1.96
N ASP A 89 -11.68 -12.88 -2.12
CA ASP A 89 -10.76 -13.46 -1.12
C ASP A 89 -10.84 -12.73 0.24
N ARG A 90 -11.00 -11.41 0.21
CA ARG A 90 -11.21 -10.59 1.41
C ARG A 90 -12.54 -10.91 2.11
N LEU A 91 -13.63 -11.06 1.35
CA LEU A 91 -14.92 -11.48 1.91
C LEU A 91 -14.81 -12.87 2.55
N LEU A 92 -14.20 -13.82 1.85
CA LEU A 92 -13.98 -15.17 2.37
C LEU A 92 -13.17 -15.13 3.66
N ARG A 93 -12.09 -14.36 3.72
CA ARG A 93 -11.33 -14.17 4.97
C ARG A 93 -12.18 -13.59 6.09
N ALA A 94 -12.95 -12.53 5.82
CA ALA A 94 -13.81 -11.89 6.82
C ALA A 94 -14.87 -12.86 7.38
N ASP A 95 -15.32 -13.80 6.55
CA ASP A 95 -16.29 -14.83 6.90
C ASP A 95 -15.63 -16.13 7.41
N ASN A 96 -14.32 -16.10 7.73
CA ASN A 96 -13.51 -17.25 8.12
C ASN A 96 -13.69 -18.46 7.18
N ALA A 97 -13.69 -18.20 5.87
CA ALA A 97 -14.02 -19.13 4.81
C ALA A 97 -12.83 -19.35 3.85
N VAL A 98 -12.90 -20.42 3.06
CA VAL A 98 -12.15 -20.59 1.81
C VAL A 98 -13.11 -20.79 0.64
N GLY A 99 -12.64 -20.47 -0.57
CA GLY A 99 -13.46 -20.51 -1.77
C GLY A 99 -12.85 -21.39 -2.85
N THR A 100 -13.68 -22.06 -3.65
CA THR A 100 -13.21 -22.77 -4.85
C THR A 100 -14.21 -22.64 -5.99
N ILE A 101 -13.73 -22.40 -7.21
CA ILE A 101 -14.52 -22.45 -8.45
C ILE A 101 -14.20 -23.77 -9.16
N THR A 102 -15.25 -24.54 -9.45
CA THR A 102 -15.16 -25.84 -10.13
C THR A 102 -16.07 -25.88 -11.35
N ARG A 103 -15.62 -26.52 -12.42
CA ARG A 103 -16.51 -26.93 -13.53
C ARG A 103 -17.26 -28.19 -13.12
N SER A 104 -18.51 -28.33 -13.55
CA SER A 104 -19.37 -29.49 -13.30
C SER A 104 -18.61 -30.83 -13.37
N GLY A 105 -18.25 -31.34 -12.18
CA GLY A 105 -17.92 -32.74 -12.00
C GLY A 105 -16.47 -33.14 -11.72
N LYS A 106 -15.44 -32.26 -11.67
CA LYS A 106 -14.15 -32.57 -10.97
C LYS A 106 -13.04 -31.49 -11.02
N ALA A 107 -12.92 -30.70 -12.09
CA ALA A 107 -11.75 -29.83 -12.24
C ALA A 107 -11.88 -28.54 -11.42
N LYS A 108 -10.96 -28.33 -10.47
CA LYS A 108 -10.77 -27.04 -9.79
C LYS A 108 -10.13 -26.06 -10.78
N ILE A 109 -10.82 -24.96 -11.04
CA ILE A 109 -10.35 -23.92 -11.94
C ILE A 109 -9.53 -22.89 -11.16
N LEU A 110 -10.10 -22.40 -10.06
CA LEU A 110 -9.54 -21.32 -9.25
C LEU A 110 -9.80 -21.59 -7.77
N GLU A 111 -8.79 -21.35 -6.94
CA GLU A 111 -8.87 -21.46 -5.50
C GLU A 111 -8.68 -20.09 -4.85
N PHE A 112 -9.45 -19.83 -3.80
CA PHE A 112 -9.39 -18.63 -3.00
C PHE A 112 -8.89 -19.03 -1.61
N PRO A 113 -7.65 -18.65 -1.24
CA PRO A 113 -7.07 -19.03 0.03
C PRO A 113 -7.84 -18.47 1.23
N GLY A 114 -8.50 -17.32 1.13
CA GLY A 114 -9.38 -16.75 2.15
C GLY A 114 -8.72 -16.72 3.53
N ARG A 115 -9.30 -17.44 4.51
CA ARG A 115 -8.75 -17.57 5.88
C ARG A 115 -7.36 -18.21 5.93
N LYS A 116 -6.97 -18.99 4.92
CA LYS A 116 -5.66 -19.67 4.85
C LYS A 116 -4.58 -18.82 4.21
N LEU A 117 -4.92 -17.67 3.62
CA LEU A 117 -3.91 -16.79 3.08
C LEU A 117 -3.01 -16.35 4.26
N PRO A 118 -1.70 -16.64 4.23
CA PRO A 118 -0.83 -16.34 5.36
C PRO A 118 -0.86 -14.84 5.60
N VAL A 119 -1.25 -14.45 6.81
CA VAL A 119 -1.01 -13.09 7.29
C VAL A 119 0.46 -13.06 7.61
N VAL A 120 1.28 -12.57 6.68
CA VAL A 120 2.63 -12.15 7.04
C VAL A 120 2.40 -10.86 7.81
N ASP A 121 2.39 -10.93 9.13
CA ASP A 121 2.46 -9.72 9.94
C ASP A 121 3.76 -9.03 9.55
N PRO A 122 3.71 -7.86 8.92
CA PRO A 122 4.92 -7.19 8.52
C PRO A 122 5.67 -6.83 9.80
N ILE A 123 6.96 -7.17 9.86
CA ILE A 123 7.80 -6.80 11.00
C ILE A 123 7.71 -5.29 11.13
N THR A 124 7.11 -4.83 12.22
CA THR A 124 6.89 -3.42 12.47
C THR A 124 7.85 -2.95 13.54
N ILE A 125 8.58 -1.87 13.26
CA ILE A 125 9.47 -1.22 14.22
C ILE A 125 9.09 0.25 14.36
N PHE A 126 9.39 0.82 15.53
CA PHE A 126 9.27 2.25 15.78
C PHE A 126 10.67 2.81 15.99
N GLN A 127 11.06 3.79 15.18
CA GLN A 127 12.38 4.40 15.26
C GLN A 127 12.33 5.92 15.05
N PRO A 128 13.20 6.69 15.71
CA PRO A 128 13.44 8.08 15.35
C PRO A 128 13.73 8.19 13.84
N THR A 129 12.96 9.03 13.16
CA THR A 129 12.98 9.16 11.70
C THR A 129 12.87 10.63 11.33
N THR A 130 13.61 11.02 10.31
CA THR A 130 13.57 12.35 9.72
C THR A 130 13.16 12.21 8.26
N VAL A 131 12.26 13.08 7.81
CA VAL A 131 11.71 13.11 6.45
C VAL A 131 11.70 14.55 5.97
N ASP A 132 12.20 14.78 4.76
CA ASP A 132 12.16 16.08 4.11
C ASP A 132 11.01 16.10 3.09
N GLY A 133 10.15 17.12 3.15
CA GLY A 133 9.02 17.23 2.23
C GLY A 133 8.11 18.42 2.47
N VAL A 134 7.13 18.57 1.59
CA VAL A 134 6.15 19.67 1.62
C VAL A 134 4.83 19.17 2.21
N VAL A 135 4.28 19.93 3.17
CA VAL A 135 2.97 19.64 3.74
C VAL A 135 1.88 19.95 2.72
N ILE A 136 1.16 18.91 2.28
CA ILE A 136 0.10 19.03 1.26
C ILE A 136 -1.32 18.89 1.83
N ARG A 137 -1.45 18.44 3.09
CA ARG A 137 -2.72 18.37 3.82
C ARG A 137 -2.45 18.46 5.31
N ILE A 138 -3.27 19.23 6.02
CA ILE A 138 -3.29 19.26 7.49
C ILE A 138 -4.73 19.48 7.95
N GLY A 139 -5.22 18.65 8.88
CA GLY A 139 -6.55 18.86 9.45
C GLY A 139 -7.09 17.65 10.21
N GLY A 140 -7.51 17.89 11.45
CA GLY A 140 -8.05 16.90 12.37
C GLY A 140 -9.21 17.48 13.18
N ARG A 141 -9.92 16.61 13.90
CA ARG A 141 -11.08 16.98 14.73
C ARG A 141 -10.76 16.99 16.23
N ASP A 142 -9.58 16.49 16.59
CA ASP A 142 -9.10 16.31 17.96
C ASP A 142 -7.60 16.67 18.05
N GLU A 143 -6.96 16.27 19.14
CA GLU A 143 -5.55 16.55 19.41
C GLU A 143 -4.57 15.73 18.56
N THR A 144 -5.05 14.72 17.83
CA THR A 144 -4.23 13.91 16.91
C THR A 144 -4.52 14.37 15.50
N ILE A 145 -3.71 15.30 15.00
CA ILE A 145 -4.00 16.00 13.75
C ILE A 145 -3.28 15.28 12.61
N PRO A 146 -4.00 14.68 11.64
CA PRO A 146 -3.40 14.09 10.47
C PRO A 146 -2.73 15.16 9.61
N VAL A 147 -1.53 14.82 9.14
CA VAL A 147 -0.72 15.62 8.23
C VAL A 147 -0.34 14.72 7.06
N THR A 148 -0.46 15.22 5.84
CA THR A 148 0.03 14.52 4.65
C THR A 148 1.20 15.32 4.09
N VAL A 149 2.31 14.62 3.89
CA VAL A 149 3.56 15.21 3.41
C VAL A 149 3.89 14.57 2.08
N ARG A 150 4.32 15.37 1.12
CA ARG A 150 4.93 14.87 -0.12
C ARG A 150 6.43 15.00 0.02
N ASP A 151 7.16 13.89 -0.04
CA ASP A 151 8.62 13.93 -0.01
C ASP A 151 9.21 14.45 -1.33
N LEU A 152 10.53 14.57 -1.36
CA LEU A 152 11.29 15.06 -2.53
C LEU A 152 11.19 14.13 -3.74
N GLU A 153 10.91 12.84 -3.54
CA GLU A 153 10.70 11.85 -4.60
C GLU A 153 9.24 11.84 -5.10
N GLY A 154 8.37 12.68 -4.51
CA GLY A 154 6.96 12.79 -4.87
C GLY A 154 6.06 11.75 -4.18
N LYS A 155 6.60 10.92 -3.28
CA LYS A 155 5.83 9.95 -2.51
C LYS A 155 5.01 10.67 -1.43
N VAL A 156 3.78 10.21 -1.27
CA VAL A 156 2.85 10.73 -0.26
C VAL A 156 3.01 9.93 1.02
N LEU A 157 3.36 10.63 2.10
CA LEU A 157 3.59 10.08 3.43
C LEU A 157 2.47 10.49 4.38
N ASN A 158 2.04 9.54 5.20
CA ASN A 158 1.08 9.78 6.27
C ASN A 158 1.85 10.20 7.52
N CYS A 159 1.49 11.35 8.08
CA CYS A 159 2.08 11.86 9.29
C CYS A 159 0.97 12.25 10.27
N GLU A 160 1.32 12.36 11.55
CA GLU A 160 0.48 12.93 12.57
C GLU A 160 1.29 13.93 13.38
N ILE A 161 0.63 14.99 13.84
CA ILE A 161 1.19 15.90 14.84
C ILE A 161 0.22 15.99 16.02
N ARG A 162 0.78 16.01 17.23
CA ARG A 162 -0.01 16.06 18.46
C ARG A 162 -0.12 17.48 18.98
N GLY A 163 -1.34 17.91 19.24
CA GLY A 163 -1.66 19.23 19.79
C GLY A 163 -2.00 20.27 18.73
N VAL A 164 -3.04 21.06 19.03
CA VAL A 164 -3.58 22.08 18.13
C VAL A 164 -2.61 23.24 17.90
N SER A 165 -1.81 23.62 18.90
CA SER A 165 -0.80 24.69 18.75
C SER A 165 0.28 24.32 17.73
N GLN A 166 0.87 23.14 17.87
CA GLN A 166 1.89 22.62 16.97
C GLN A 166 1.37 22.46 15.53
N ALA A 167 0.13 21.97 15.38
CA ALA A 167 -0.51 21.91 14.08
C ALA A 167 -0.75 23.28 13.46
N LYS A 168 -1.12 24.29 14.26
CA LYS A 168 -1.28 25.67 13.79
C LYS A 168 0.05 26.25 13.30
N ASP A 169 1.14 26.01 14.02
CA ASP A 169 2.46 26.47 13.60
C ASP A 169 2.89 25.77 12.30
N LEU A 170 2.74 24.45 12.21
CA LEU A 170 3.01 23.68 11.00
C LEU A 170 2.14 24.11 9.81
N SER A 171 0.87 24.48 10.05
CA SER A 171 -0.06 24.90 8.99
C SER A 171 0.35 26.19 8.27
N ARG A 172 1.23 27.00 8.88
CA ARG A 172 1.78 28.20 8.22
C ARG A 172 2.65 27.86 7.01
N HIS A 173 3.20 26.65 6.99
CA HIS A 173 4.04 26.14 5.91
C HIS A 173 3.26 25.23 4.94
N PHE A 174 1.92 25.26 4.98
CA PHE A 174 1.08 24.48 4.08
C PHE A 174 1.30 24.88 2.61
N LEU A 175 1.64 23.91 1.76
CA LEU A 175 1.97 24.10 0.34
C LEU A 175 3.05 25.18 0.09
N ALA A 176 3.94 25.38 1.05
CA ALA A 176 5.01 26.36 0.97
C ALA A 176 6.37 25.66 0.79
N GLU A 177 7.28 25.90 1.72
CA GLU A 177 8.68 25.46 1.69
C GLU A 177 8.83 23.96 2.02
N THR A 178 9.97 23.40 1.64
CA THR A 178 10.38 22.06 2.08
C THR A 178 10.71 22.08 3.57
N LEU A 179 10.05 21.21 4.34
CA LEU A 179 10.31 21.06 5.76
C LEU A 179 11.04 19.76 6.05
N ARG A 180 12.00 19.82 6.97
CA ARG A 180 12.59 18.66 7.62
C ARG A 180 11.78 18.32 8.86
N LEU A 181 11.04 17.22 8.78
CA LEU A 181 10.15 16.73 9.84
C LEU A 181 10.87 15.64 10.61
N SER A 182 11.03 15.82 11.92
CA SER A 182 11.66 14.83 12.79
C SER A 182 10.65 14.29 13.80
N GLY A 183 10.72 12.98 14.05
CA GLY A 183 9.77 12.33 14.93
C GLY A 183 9.95 10.82 15.03
N ASN A 184 8.91 10.13 15.50
CA ASN A 184 8.93 8.67 15.61
C ASN A 184 8.23 8.04 14.40
N GLY A 185 8.99 7.34 13.56
CA GLY A 185 8.49 6.65 12.38
C GLY A 185 8.07 5.22 12.71
N LYS A 186 6.89 4.84 12.24
CA LYS A 186 6.43 3.45 12.19
C LYS A 186 6.85 2.86 10.85
N TRP A 187 7.75 1.90 10.89
CA TRP A 187 8.28 1.22 9.71
C TRP A 187 7.78 -0.20 9.66
N SER A 188 7.42 -0.66 8.48
CA SER A 188 7.05 -2.05 8.28
C SER A 188 7.90 -2.68 7.17
N ARG A 189 8.29 -3.93 7.39
CA ARG A 189 9.02 -4.71 6.39
C ARG A 189 8.03 -5.48 5.54
N THR A 190 8.00 -5.18 4.25
CA THR A 190 7.14 -5.87 3.29
C THR A 190 7.58 -7.33 3.11
N SER A 191 6.72 -8.17 2.54
CA SER A 191 7.06 -9.56 2.20
C SER A 191 8.21 -9.68 1.19
N ALA A 192 8.51 -8.61 0.44
CA ALA A 192 9.65 -8.51 -0.46
C ALA A 192 10.96 -8.14 0.26
N GLY A 193 10.91 -7.88 1.57
CA GLY A 193 12.07 -7.54 2.38
C GLY A 193 12.42 -6.04 2.44
N THR A 194 11.69 -5.19 1.71
CA THR A 194 11.86 -3.73 1.68
C THR A 194 11.21 -3.07 2.90
N TRP A 195 11.85 -2.04 3.45
CA TRP A 195 11.31 -1.23 4.54
C TRP A 195 10.51 -0.06 3.99
N GLU A 196 9.29 0.12 4.50
CA GLU A 196 8.43 1.25 4.15
C GLU A 196 8.01 2.00 5.42
N LEU A 197 8.09 3.32 5.36
CA LEU A 197 7.54 4.19 6.40
C LEU A 197 6.02 4.22 6.24
N GLU A 198 5.30 3.65 7.21
CA GLU A 198 3.84 3.65 7.23
C GLU A 198 3.28 4.98 7.75
N SER A 199 3.88 5.49 8.82
CA SER A 199 3.46 6.75 9.44
C SER A 199 4.57 7.42 10.23
N LEU A 200 4.58 8.75 10.30
CA LEU A 200 5.50 9.53 11.14
C LEU A 200 4.72 10.36 12.17
N VAL A 201 5.03 10.19 13.46
CA VAL A 201 4.57 11.09 14.52
C VAL A 201 5.55 12.25 14.63
N ILE A 202 5.19 13.40 14.08
CA ILE A 202 6.02 14.61 14.04
C ILE A 202 6.18 15.16 15.45
N GLN A 203 7.43 15.33 15.86
CA GLN A 203 7.81 15.92 17.15
C GLN A 203 8.41 17.32 16.97
N SER A 204 9.11 17.55 15.86
CA SER A 204 9.67 18.85 15.50
C SER A 204 9.76 19.00 13.98
N PHE A 205 9.86 20.24 13.53
CA PHE A 205 10.10 20.57 12.13
C PHE A 205 10.99 21.80 12.01
N GLU A 206 11.76 21.85 10.92
CA GLU A 206 12.55 23.02 10.52
C GLU A 206 12.42 23.24 9.02
N VAL A 207 12.54 24.49 8.58
CA VAL A 207 12.59 24.83 7.15
C VAL A 207 13.95 24.38 6.62
N VAL A 208 13.93 23.62 5.52
CA VAL A 208 15.16 23.22 4.85
C VAL A 208 15.71 24.43 4.11
N ASP A 209 16.97 24.76 4.38
CA ASP A 209 17.69 25.76 3.60
C ASP A 209 17.97 25.21 2.20
N GLU A 210 17.41 25.86 1.17
CA GLU A 210 17.61 25.51 -0.23
C GLU A 210 18.84 26.21 -0.85
N ALA A 211 19.68 26.86 -0.03
CA ALA A 211 20.91 27.48 -0.48
C ALA A 211 21.77 26.52 -1.30
N GLY A 212 22.21 26.98 -2.47
CA GLY A 212 23.09 26.20 -3.35
C GLY A 212 24.43 25.94 -2.66
N LEU A 213 25.04 24.78 -2.94
CA LEU A 213 26.37 24.46 -2.38
C LEU A 213 27.38 25.58 -2.65
N ASP A 214 27.34 26.17 -3.85
CA ASP A 214 28.21 27.29 -4.24
C ASP A 214 28.00 28.52 -3.34
N GLU A 215 26.74 28.88 -3.06
CA GLU A 215 26.39 30.00 -2.17
C GLU A 215 26.84 29.75 -0.74
N VAL A 216 26.68 28.52 -0.24
CA VAL A 216 27.14 28.11 1.10
C VAL A 216 28.67 28.15 1.18
N VAL A 217 29.37 27.68 0.15
CA VAL A 217 30.83 27.71 0.07
C VAL A 217 31.34 29.15 -0.02
N GLU A 218 30.69 30.01 -0.81
CA GLU A 218 31.01 31.44 -0.88
C GLU A 218 30.78 32.14 0.46
N ALA A 219 29.66 31.86 1.14
CA ALA A 219 29.36 32.39 2.46
C ALA A 219 30.42 31.96 3.49
N LEU A 220 30.84 30.69 3.47
CA LEU A 220 31.93 30.18 4.33
C LEU A 220 33.27 30.87 4.03
N ARG A 221 33.58 31.11 2.74
CA ARG A 221 34.80 31.85 2.34
C ARG A 221 34.76 33.31 2.77
N ALA A 222 33.59 33.93 2.79
CA ALA A 222 33.38 35.34 3.16
C ALA A 222 33.39 35.59 4.68
N VAL A 223 33.50 34.55 5.52
CA VAL A 223 33.60 34.70 6.98
C VAL A 223 34.85 35.49 7.34
N LYS A 224 34.66 36.68 7.91
CA LYS A 224 35.75 37.56 8.36
C LYS A 224 36.62 36.84 9.40
N ASN A 225 37.93 37.04 9.30
CA ASN A 225 38.95 36.42 10.17
C ASN A 225 38.99 34.88 10.11
N ASN A 226 38.57 34.26 9.01
CA ASN A 226 38.69 32.80 8.88
C ASN A 226 40.15 32.34 8.70
N ALA A 227 41.10 33.23 8.34
CA ALA A 227 42.56 32.99 8.19
C ALA A 227 42.97 31.86 7.22
N TRP A 228 42.05 30.97 6.83
CA TRP A 228 42.27 29.86 5.91
C TRP A 228 42.56 30.33 4.48
N THR A 229 42.07 31.50 4.09
CA THR A 229 42.39 32.12 2.79
C THR A 229 43.81 32.70 2.71
N GLU A 230 44.47 32.87 3.86
CA GLU A 230 45.82 33.44 3.96
C GLU A 230 46.91 32.35 4.07
N ILE A 231 46.51 31.07 4.14
CA ILE A 231 47.40 29.91 4.23
C ILE A 231 47.64 29.37 2.82
N ASP A 232 48.91 29.23 2.41
CA ASP A 232 49.30 28.73 1.07
C ASP A 232 48.82 27.28 0.80
N ASP A 233 48.82 26.43 1.83
CA ASP A 233 48.25 25.08 1.79
C ASP A 233 47.28 24.84 2.97
N PRO A 234 46.02 25.26 2.84
CA PRO A 234 44.99 25.09 3.87
C PRO A 234 44.73 23.62 4.19
N VAL A 235 44.85 22.75 3.19
CA VAL A 235 44.58 21.30 3.32
C VAL A 235 45.72 20.63 4.10
N GLY A 236 46.98 20.96 3.79
CA GLY A 236 48.14 20.50 4.54
C GLY A 236 48.14 20.98 5.99
N ALA A 237 47.78 22.25 6.23
CA ALA A 237 47.62 22.78 7.58
C ALA A 237 46.54 22.03 8.37
N TRP A 238 45.38 21.74 7.75
CA TRP A 238 44.31 20.95 8.36
C TRP A 238 44.75 19.51 8.67
N LYS A 239 45.47 18.85 7.75
CA LYS A 239 46.01 17.50 7.97
C LYS A 239 46.96 17.44 9.16
N LYS A 240 47.84 18.43 9.31
CA LYS A 240 48.74 18.56 10.47
C LYS A 240 47.96 18.76 11.77
N ILE A 241 46.94 19.63 11.79
CA ILE A 241 46.09 19.87 12.95
C ILE A 241 45.33 18.60 13.37
N ARG A 242 44.90 17.79 12.40
CA ARG A 242 44.15 16.54 12.63
C ARG A 242 45.05 15.31 12.87
N GLY A 243 46.38 15.46 12.82
CA GLY A 243 47.32 14.35 12.97
C GLY A 243 47.22 13.32 11.85
N VAL A 244 46.73 13.72 10.67
CA VAL A 244 46.57 12.85 9.49
C VAL A 244 47.87 12.83 8.65
N ASP A 245 48.85 13.65 9.02
CA ASP A 245 50.18 13.74 8.39
C ASP A 245 51.18 12.75 9.02
N ASP A 246 50.70 11.55 9.37
CA ASP A 246 51.55 10.38 9.66
C ASP A 246 51.12 9.25 8.72
N SER A 247 51.69 9.27 7.51
CA SER A 247 51.88 8.06 6.73
C SER A 247 53.33 8.04 6.26
N LEU A 248 54.02 6.98 6.67
CA LEU A 248 55.30 6.47 6.16
C LEU A 248 55.56 6.80 4.68
#